data_AF-A0A5D2U064-F1
#
_entry.id   AF-A0A5D2U064-F1
#
_cell.length_a   1.000
_cell.length_b   1.000
_cell.length_c   1.000
_cell.angle_alpha   90.00
_cell.angle_beta   90.00
_cell.angle_gamma   90.00
#
_symmetry.space_group_name_H-M   'P 1'
#
loop_
_entity.id
_entity.type
_entity.pdbx_description
1 polymer ?
#
loop_
_entity_poly.entity_id
_entity_poly.type
_entity_poly.pdbx_seq_one_letter_code
_entity_poly.pdbx_strand_id
1 'polypeptide(L)'
;MRLRFLASQRRRAEQFTVLVRNVPQISVNSISDSLDQFFKTSHPDTYLCYQAVYNAYKFAKLVRKRDRLQNWLDYNQLKFERHSEKRPTKKTGFLGLWGKRVDSIDFYKQQIKEFDKNMALERQKVLKDTKSILPVAFVSFKSRWGAAVCAQTQQSKNPTLWLANWAPEPRDIYWQNLAIPFLSLTIRKLIISLSVFALVFFYMIPIAFVQSLANLEGLERVAPFLRPVIELKFIKSFLQGFLPGLALKISLYILPTVLMIMSKIEGDIALSILERRASAKYYYFMLVNVFLGSIVTGTAFEQLHSFLHQSPTQIPRTIGVSIPMKATFFITFIMVDGWAGIAGEILRLKPLVIFHLKNMFLLKTESDREQAMDPGSVDSPETLRITVIRKLIGHRDGKSSNI
;
A
#
# COMPACT_ATOMS: atom_id res chain seq x y z
N MET A 1 -15.74 -4.04 -22.70
CA MET A 1 -15.11 -5.18 -21.98
C MET A 1 -15.60 -5.32 -20.53
N ARG A 2 -15.49 -4.29 -19.67
CA ARG A 2 -15.93 -4.35 -18.25
C ARG A 2 -17.36 -4.87 -18.03
N LEU A 3 -18.35 -4.37 -18.78
CA LEU A 3 -19.76 -4.81 -18.62
C LEU A 3 -19.94 -6.30 -18.95
N ARG A 4 -19.29 -6.79 -20.02
CA ARG A 4 -19.32 -8.21 -20.41
C ARG A 4 -18.71 -9.09 -19.33
N PHE A 5 -17.58 -8.66 -18.74
CA PHE A 5 -16.93 -9.38 -17.64
C PHE A 5 -17.82 -9.44 -16.39
N LEU A 6 -18.43 -8.32 -15.99
CA LEU A 6 -19.33 -8.29 -14.82
C LEU A 6 -20.57 -9.17 -15.03
N ALA A 7 -21.09 -9.23 -16.25
CA ALA A 7 -22.22 -10.09 -16.60
C ALA A 7 -21.88 -11.59 -16.56
N SER A 8 -20.65 -11.99 -16.94
CA SER A 8 -20.20 -13.38 -16.91
C SER A 8 -19.64 -13.84 -15.56
N GLN A 9 -19.43 -12.92 -14.62
CA GLN A 9 -18.81 -13.21 -13.34
C GLN A 9 -19.70 -14.10 -12.45
N ARG A 10 -19.08 -15.10 -11.81
CA ARG A 10 -19.76 -15.97 -10.83
C ARG A 10 -20.31 -15.15 -9.66
N ARG A 11 -21.29 -15.72 -8.94
CA ARG A 11 -21.86 -15.13 -7.73
C ARG A 11 -20.75 -14.94 -6.69
N ARG A 12 -20.57 -13.70 -6.22
CA ARG A 12 -19.64 -13.34 -5.14
C ARG A 12 -20.37 -12.51 -4.10
N ALA A 13 -19.93 -12.58 -2.85
CA ALA A 13 -20.58 -11.89 -1.73
C ALA A 13 -20.65 -10.36 -1.96
N GLU A 14 -19.62 -9.74 -2.53
CA GLU A 14 -19.55 -8.30 -2.84
C GLU A 14 -20.71 -7.79 -3.73
N GLN A 15 -21.34 -8.66 -4.53
CA GLN A 15 -22.45 -8.30 -5.40
C GLN A 15 -23.80 -8.20 -4.66
N PHE A 16 -23.89 -8.80 -3.47
CA PHE A 16 -25.11 -8.88 -2.66
C PHE A 16 -24.99 -8.10 -1.35
N THR A 17 -23.79 -7.63 -1.02
CA THR A 17 -23.50 -6.99 0.27
C THR A 17 -23.19 -5.50 0.09
N VAL A 18 -23.74 -4.69 0.98
CA VAL A 18 -23.54 -3.26 1.09
C VAL A 18 -22.91 -2.96 2.44
N LEU A 19 -21.89 -2.10 2.45
CA LEU A 19 -21.26 -1.60 3.65
C LEU A 19 -21.98 -0.34 4.12
N VAL A 20 -22.58 -0.40 5.30
CA VAL A 20 -23.30 0.70 5.92
C VAL A 20 -22.44 1.29 7.04
N ARG A 21 -22.24 2.62 7.01
CA ARG A 21 -21.44 3.36 8.01
C ARG A 21 -22.25 4.46 8.67
N ASN A 22 -21.75 4.93 9.81
CA ASN A 22 -22.39 5.97 10.64
C ASN A 22 -23.83 5.60 11.00
N VAL A 23 -24.00 4.38 11.49
CA VAL A 23 -25.27 3.97 12.08
C VAL A 23 -25.50 4.79 13.36
N PRO A 24 -26.66 5.48 13.49
CA PRO A 24 -26.95 6.27 14.67
C PRO A 24 -27.08 5.36 15.90
N GLN A 25 -26.50 5.78 17.02
CA GLN A 25 -26.73 5.13 18.31
C GLN A 25 -28.04 5.67 18.89
N ILE A 26 -29.12 4.89 18.75
CA ILE A 26 -30.40 5.20 19.37
C ILE A 26 -30.36 4.62 20.78
N SER A 27 -30.56 5.46 21.81
CA SER A 27 -30.36 5.11 23.23
C SER A 27 -31.27 3.99 23.75
N VAL A 28 -32.35 3.66 23.03
CA VAL A 28 -33.42 2.76 23.49
C VAL A 28 -33.21 1.31 23.03
N ASN A 29 -32.56 1.09 21.88
CA ASN A 29 -32.41 -0.25 21.28
C ASN A 29 -30.94 -0.59 21.05
N SER A 30 -30.61 -1.89 20.98
CA SER A 30 -29.28 -2.30 20.53
C SER A 30 -29.05 -1.81 19.09
N ILE A 31 -27.79 -1.47 18.74
CA ILE A 31 -27.43 -1.02 17.38
C ILE A 31 -27.86 -2.05 16.33
N SER A 32 -27.71 -3.32 16.69
CA SER A 32 -28.15 -4.51 15.94
C SER A 32 -29.65 -4.49 15.63
N ASP A 33 -30.50 -4.28 16.63
CA ASP A 33 -31.96 -4.28 16.44
C ASP A 33 -32.41 -3.08 15.62
N SER A 34 -31.78 -1.91 15.86
CA SER A 34 -32.04 -0.69 15.09
C SER A 34 -31.71 -0.88 13.60
N LEU A 35 -30.60 -1.56 13.29
CA LEU A 35 -30.19 -1.90 11.92
C LEU A 35 -31.20 -2.85 11.26
N ASP A 36 -31.55 -3.93 11.94
CA ASP A 36 -32.48 -4.94 11.43
C ASP A 36 -33.86 -4.34 11.16
N GLN A 37 -34.39 -3.57 12.12
CA GLN A 37 -35.68 -2.88 11.98
C GLN A 37 -35.64 -1.87 10.82
N PHE A 38 -34.59 -1.06 10.71
CA PHE A 38 -34.47 -0.07 9.63
C PHE A 38 -34.52 -0.73 8.24
N PHE A 39 -33.72 -1.77 8.01
CA PHE A 39 -33.67 -2.42 6.69
C PHE A 39 -34.90 -3.28 6.40
N LYS A 40 -35.54 -3.87 7.41
CA LYS A 40 -36.84 -4.54 7.24
C LYS A 40 -37.94 -3.56 6.82
N THR A 41 -37.95 -2.34 7.36
CA THR A 41 -38.93 -1.31 7.00
C THR A 41 -38.61 -0.67 5.64
N SER A 42 -37.34 -0.38 5.35
CA SER A 42 -36.95 0.32 4.12
C SER A 42 -36.86 -0.61 2.90
N HIS A 43 -36.49 -1.88 3.07
CA HIS A 43 -36.23 -2.83 1.97
C HIS A 43 -36.83 -4.23 2.27
N PRO A 44 -38.15 -4.34 2.52
CA PRO A 44 -38.78 -5.56 3.05
C PRO A 44 -38.55 -6.82 2.20
N ASP A 45 -38.68 -6.69 0.87
CA ASP A 45 -38.64 -7.86 -0.03
C ASP A 45 -37.22 -8.35 -0.32
N THR A 46 -36.25 -7.41 -0.32
CA THR A 46 -34.88 -7.68 -0.76
C THR A 46 -33.91 -7.92 0.39
N TYR A 47 -34.23 -7.46 1.59
CA TYR A 47 -33.38 -7.64 2.77
C TYR A 47 -33.21 -9.13 3.14
N LEU A 48 -31.97 -9.55 3.43
CA LEU A 48 -31.66 -10.91 3.88
C LEU A 48 -31.19 -10.92 5.32
N CYS A 49 -30.07 -10.26 5.60
CA CYS A 49 -29.46 -10.23 6.94
C CYS A 49 -28.42 -9.10 7.03
N TYR A 50 -27.90 -8.88 8.23
CA TYR A 50 -26.77 -7.99 8.46
C TYR A 50 -25.72 -8.66 9.34
N GLN A 51 -24.50 -8.16 9.24
CA GLN A 51 -23.36 -8.54 10.07
C GLN A 51 -22.76 -7.26 10.66
N ALA A 52 -22.93 -7.08 11.97
CA ALA A 52 -22.30 -5.98 12.69
C ALA A 52 -20.77 -6.17 12.77
N VAL A 53 -20.04 -5.06 12.73
CA VAL A 53 -18.57 -5.05 12.86
C VAL A 53 -18.19 -4.77 14.31
N TYR A 54 -17.32 -5.61 14.85
CA TYR A 54 -16.83 -5.51 16.23
C TYR A 54 -15.36 -5.09 16.26
N ASN A 55 -14.97 -4.33 17.27
CA ASN A 55 -13.57 -4.03 17.53
C ASN A 55 -12.83 -5.26 18.08
N ALA A 56 -12.31 -6.07 17.17
CA ALA A 56 -11.63 -7.34 17.48
C ALA A 56 -10.09 -7.24 17.43
N TYR A 57 -9.48 -6.05 17.58
CA TYR A 57 -8.02 -5.90 17.42
C TYR A 57 -7.21 -6.82 18.35
N LYS A 58 -7.59 -6.87 19.63
CA LYS A 58 -6.93 -7.72 20.63
C LYS A 58 -7.11 -9.20 20.30
N PHE A 59 -8.31 -9.61 19.88
CA PHE A 59 -8.60 -10.97 19.44
C PHE A 59 -7.77 -11.35 18.22
N ALA A 60 -7.74 -10.52 17.18
CA ALA A 60 -6.92 -10.74 15.99
C ALA A 60 -5.42 -10.86 16.31
N LYS A 61 -4.93 -10.08 17.29
CA LYS A 61 -3.55 -10.20 17.78
C LYS A 61 -3.28 -11.55 18.45
N LEU A 62 -4.24 -12.09 19.20
CA LEU A 62 -4.13 -13.41 19.81
C LEU A 62 -4.15 -14.53 18.76
N VAL A 63 -5.04 -14.46 17.78
CA VAL A 63 -5.11 -15.42 16.65
C VAL A 63 -3.76 -15.51 15.94
N ARG A 64 -3.17 -14.36 15.53
CA ARG A 64 -1.85 -14.35 14.88
C ARG A 64 -0.74 -14.95 15.74
N LYS A 65 -0.80 -14.78 17.07
CA LYS A 65 0.18 -15.40 17.98
C LYS A 65 -0.03 -16.91 18.06
N ARG A 66 -1.29 -17.36 18.13
CA ARG A 66 -1.66 -18.78 18.14
C ARG A 66 -1.23 -19.47 16.85
N ASP A 67 -1.45 -18.87 15.69
CA ASP A 67 -1.01 -19.43 14.40
C ASP A 67 0.51 -19.58 14.32
N ARG A 68 1.27 -18.58 14.82
CA ARG A 68 2.73 -18.71 14.93
C ARG A 68 3.15 -19.87 15.83
N LEU A 69 2.45 -20.09 16.94
CA LEU A 69 2.72 -21.21 17.84
C LEU A 69 2.36 -22.55 17.20
N GLN A 70 1.28 -22.59 16.41
CA GLN A 70 0.91 -23.77 15.62
C GLN A 70 2.03 -24.16 14.65
N ASN A 71 2.58 -23.20 13.89
CA ASN A 71 3.69 -23.48 12.97
C ASN A 71 4.92 -24.04 13.70
N TRP A 72 5.18 -23.57 14.93
CA TRP A 72 6.24 -24.13 15.78
C TRP A 72 5.93 -25.54 16.29
N LEU A 73 4.66 -25.84 16.61
CA LEU A 73 4.24 -27.18 17.00
C LEU A 73 4.43 -28.14 15.82
N ASP A 74 3.92 -27.78 14.65
CA ASP A 74 3.99 -28.58 13.43
C ASP A 74 5.45 -28.86 13.05
N TYR A 75 6.34 -27.87 13.17
CA TYR A 75 7.78 -28.06 12.98
C TYR A 75 8.38 -29.12 13.91
N ASN A 76 8.05 -29.06 15.21
CA ASN A 76 8.60 -30.00 16.18
C ASN A 76 8.03 -31.41 15.97
N GLN A 77 6.78 -31.53 15.52
CA GLN A 77 6.19 -32.81 15.11
C GLN A 77 6.92 -33.38 13.89
N LEU A 78 7.09 -32.61 12.83
CA LEU A 78 7.84 -33.04 11.64
C LEU A 78 9.28 -33.43 11.98
N LYS A 79 9.93 -32.71 12.91
CA LYS A 79 11.27 -33.05 13.38
C LYS A 79 11.31 -34.38 14.12
N PHE A 80 10.27 -34.69 14.90
CA PHE A 80 10.13 -35.96 15.60
C PHE A 80 9.79 -37.11 14.64
N GLU A 81 8.94 -36.87 13.65
CA GLU A 81 8.62 -37.87 12.60
C GLU A 81 9.86 -38.27 11.79
N ARG A 82 10.74 -37.32 11.47
CA ARG A 82 12.02 -37.60 10.79
C ARG A 82 13.02 -38.35 11.66
N HIS A 83 12.97 -38.15 12.98
CA HIS A 83 13.92 -38.71 13.94
C HIS A 83 13.16 -39.22 15.17
N SER A 84 12.52 -40.39 15.02
CA SER A 84 11.64 -41.00 16.04
C SER A 84 12.37 -41.35 17.34
N GLU A 85 13.69 -41.52 17.29
CA GLU A 85 14.52 -41.89 18.45
C GLU A 85 14.65 -40.79 19.52
N LYS A 86 14.50 -39.51 19.16
CA LYS A 86 14.75 -38.40 20.08
C LYS A 86 13.65 -37.36 20.03
N ARG A 87 12.91 -37.24 21.14
CA ARG A 87 11.93 -36.17 21.32
C ARG A 87 12.58 -34.79 21.39
N PRO A 88 12.07 -33.78 20.66
CA PRO A 88 12.65 -32.45 20.64
C PRO A 88 12.41 -31.74 21.97
N THR A 89 13.49 -31.47 22.72
CA THR A 89 13.42 -30.70 23.97
C THR A 89 13.76 -29.23 23.78
N LYS A 90 13.12 -28.35 24.54
CA LYS A 90 13.41 -26.91 24.60
C LYS A 90 13.60 -26.48 26.06
N LYS A 91 14.41 -25.43 26.28
CA LYS A 91 14.50 -24.78 27.60
C LYS A 91 13.48 -23.64 27.72
N THR A 92 12.87 -23.48 28.88
CA THR A 92 11.76 -22.53 29.10
C THR A 92 12.17 -21.05 29.19
N GLY A 93 13.44 -20.74 29.44
CA GLY A 93 13.92 -19.37 29.65
C GLY A 93 14.13 -18.54 28.39
N PHE A 94 14.65 -17.33 28.58
CA PHE A 94 14.80 -16.34 27.51
C PHE A 94 15.59 -16.89 26.31
N LEU A 95 14.98 -16.81 25.12
CA LEU A 95 15.50 -17.32 23.85
C LEU A 95 15.91 -18.81 23.86
N GLY A 96 15.46 -19.61 24.84
CA GLY A 96 15.82 -21.03 24.97
C GLY A 96 17.22 -21.29 25.56
N LEU A 97 17.85 -20.28 26.15
CA LEU A 97 19.22 -20.38 26.68
C LEU A 97 19.25 -20.90 28.14
N TRP A 98 18.27 -20.50 28.96
CA TRP A 98 18.22 -20.76 30.41
C TRP A 98 16.95 -21.55 30.78
N GLY A 99 16.91 -22.16 31.96
CA GLY A 99 15.71 -22.84 32.50
C GLY A 99 15.65 -24.35 32.30
N LYS A 100 14.54 -24.95 32.77
CA LYS A 100 14.29 -26.40 32.75
C LYS A 100 14.11 -26.89 31.31
N ARG A 101 14.66 -28.07 30.98
CA ARG A 101 14.41 -28.75 29.70
C ARG A 101 13.03 -29.41 29.77
N VAL A 102 12.17 -29.07 28.82
CA VAL A 102 10.81 -29.60 28.70
C VAL A 102 10.61 -30.11 27.28
N ASP A 103 9.73 -31.09 27.09
CA ASP A 103 9.31 -31.54 25.77
C ASP A 103 8.67 -30.35 25.02
N SER A 104 9.21 -30.04 23.84
CA SER A 104 8.74 -28.91 23.03
C SER A 104 7.32 -29.13 22.55
N ILE A 105 6.95 -30.36 22.20
CA ILE A 105 5.63 -30.67 21.63
C ILE A 105 4.55 -30.44 22.68
N ASP A 106 4.74 -30.99 23.87
CA ASP A 106 3.77 -30.85 24.96
C ASP A 106 3.71 -29.40 25.47
N PHE A 107 4.84 -28.70 25.51
CA PHE A 107 4.89 -27.28 25.83
C PHE A 107 4.08 -26.41 24.85
N TYR A 108 4.26 -26.60 23.54
CA TYR A 108 3.49 -25.84 22.54
C TYR A 108 2.00 -26.23 22.55
N LYS A 109 1.66 -27.52 22.74
CA LYS A 109 0.27 -27.97 22.92
C LYS A 109 -0.39 -27.29 24.13
N GLN A 110 0.30 -27.21 25.26
CA GLN A 110 -0.22 -26.57 26.47
C GLN A 110 -0.41 -25.06 26.25
N GLN A 111 0.56 -24.38 25.64
CA GLN A 111 0.41 -22.96 25.31
C GLN A 111 -0.75 -22.70 24.35
N ILE A 112 -0.91 -23.51 23.29
CA ILE A 112 -2.03 -23.35 22.36
C ILE A 112 -3.37 -23.50 23.09
N LYS A 113 -3.50 -24.49 23.98
CA LYS A 113 -4.71 -24.65 24.83
C LYS A 113 -4.97 -23.41 25.69
N GLU A 114 -3.93 -22.80 26.25
CA GLU A 114 -4.07 -21.56 27.03
C GLU A 114 -4.49 -20.37 26.15
N PHE A 115 -3.90 -20.24 24.96
CA PHE A 115 -4.30 -19.22 23.99
C PHE A 115 -5.73 -19.42 23.50
N ASP A 116 -6.17 -20.66 23.26
CA ASP A 116 -7.54 -20.97 22.85
C ASP A 116 -8.56 -20.58 23.94
N LYS A 117 -8.23 -20.84 25.22
CA LYS A 117 -9.03 -20.36 26.36
C LYS A 117 -9.09 -18.82 26.40
N ASN A 118 -7.95 -18.15 26.27
CA ASN A 118 -7.87 -16.69 26.26
C ASN A 118 -8.65 -16.08 25.08
N MET A 119 -8.56 -16.69 23.90
CA MET A 119 -9.33 -16.29 22.72
C MET A 119 -10.83 -16.46 22.93
N ALA A 120 -11.28 -17.58 23.54
CA ALA A 120 -12.68 -17.80 23.87
C ALA A 120 -13.21 -16.75 24.86
N LEU A 121 -12.44 -16.44 25.91
CA LEU A 121 -12.77 -15.39 26.88
C LEU A 121 -12.86 -14.01 26.22
N GLU A 122 -11.88 -13.64 25.39
CA GLU A 122 -11.90 -12.35 24.69
C GLU A 122 -13.05 -12.28 23.67
N ARG A 123 -13.36 -13.38 22.97
CA ARG A 123 -14.53 -13.44 22.07
C ARG A 123 -15.83 -13.19 22.84
N GLN A 124 -16.02 -13.82 23.99
CA GLN A 124 -17.20 -13.59 24.83
C GLN A 124 -17.27 -12.14 25.35
N LYS A 125 -16.14 -11.54 25.72
CA LYS A 125 -16.09 -10.13 26.13
C LYS A 125 -16.54 -9.20 25.00
N VAL A 126 -16.01 -9.39 23.80
CA VAL A 126 -16.38 -8.58 22.62
C VAL A 126 -17.86 -8.75 22.28
N LEU A 127 -18.43 -9.95 22.37
CA LEU A 127 -19.85 -10.16 22.09
C LEU A 127 -20.79 -9.56 23.15
N LYS A 128 -20.34 -9.46 24.41
CA LYS A 128 -21.13 -8.89 25.52
C LYS A 128 -20.98 -7.37 25.63
N ASP A 129 -19.84 -6.82 25.24
CA ASP A 129 -19.56 -5.40 25.38
C ASP A 129 -20.16 -4.58 24.23
N THR A 130 -21.24 -3.86 24.51
CA THR A 130 -21.90 -2.95 23.57
C THR A 130 -20.96 -1.86 23.06
N LYS A 131 -19.96 -1.45 23.84
CA LYS A 131 -18.98 -0.41 23.42
C LYS A 131 -18.02 -0.92 22.34
N SER A 132 -17.87 -2.23 22.21
CA SER A 132 -17.00 -2.84 21.19
C SER A 132 -17.66 -2.88 19.80
N ILE A 133 -18.98 -2.66 19.72
CA ILE A 133 -19.72 -2.62 18.47
C ILE A 133 -19.43 -1.29 17.76
N LEU A 134 -18.89 -1.37 16.55
CA LEU A 134 -18.66 -0.21 15.72
C LEU A 134 -19.97 0.21 15.03
N PRO A 135 -20.17 1.52 14.73
CA PRO A 135 -21.33 2.01 13.99
C PRO A 135 -21.23 1.69 12.48
N VAL A 136 -20.87 0.44 12.17
CA VAL A 136 -20.61 -0.09 10.83
C VAL A 136 -21.16 -1.50 10.74
N ALA A 137 -21.86 -1.81 9.64
CA ALA A 137 -22.41 -3.12 9.37
C ALA A 137 -22.32 -3.50 7.90
N PHE A 138 -22.19 -4.78 7.62
CA PHE A 138 -22.36 -5.35 6.29
C PHE A 138 -23.79 -5.85 6.16
N VAL A 139 -24.55 -5.28 5.24
CA VAL A 139 -25.95 -5.64 5.00
C VAL A 139 -26.01 -6.44 3.72
N SER A 140 -26.58 -7.64 3.78
CA SER A 140 -26.72 -8.53 2.62
C SER A 140 -28.17 -8.57 2.15
N PHE A 141 -28.33 -8.63 0.84
CA PHE A 141 -29.63 -8.66 0.15
C PHE A 141 -29.80 -9.98 -0.62
N LYS A 142 -31.05 -10.40 -0.80
CA LYS A 142 -31.41 -11.60 -1.57
C LYS A 142 -31.08 -11.44 -3.06
N SER A 143 -31.12 -10.21 -3.59
CA SER A 143 -30.89 -9.91 -5.01
C SER A 143 -29.78 -8.87 -5.19
N ARG A 144 -29.02 -9.01 -6.29
CA ARG A 144 -28.00 -8.02 -6.69
C ARG A 144 -28.60 -6.65 -6.96
N TRP A 145 -29.81 -6.64 -7.49
CA TRP A 145 -30.56 -5.42 -7.76
C TRP A 145 -30.89 -4.68 -6.44
N GLY A 146 -31.35 -5.39 -5.40
CA GLY A 146 -31.61 -4.79 -4.09
C GLY A 146 -30.36 -4.16 -3.46
N ALA A 147 -29.23 -4.87 -3.53
CA ALA A 147 -27.94 -4.32 -3.10
C ALA A 147 -27.53 -3.07 -3.90
N ALA A 148 -27.74 -3.09 -5.22
CA ALA A 148 -27.43 -1.95 -6.09
C ALA A 148 -28.27 -0.71 -5.77
N VAL A 149 -29.58 -0.90 -5.56
CA VAL A 149 -30.50 0.18 -5.17
C VAL A 149 -30.08 0.75 -3.82
N CYS A 150 -29.82 -0.08 -2.82
CA CYS A 150 -29.39 0.39 -1.50
C CYS A 150 -28.07 1.17 -1.56
N ALA A 151 -27.06 0.68 -2.30
CA ALA A 151 -25.75 1.33 -2.38
C ALA A 151 -25.74 2.64 -3.19
N GLN A 152 -26.78 2.92 -3.98
CA GLN A 152 -26.87 4.12 -4.82
C GLN A 152 -27.89 5.15 -4.32
N THR A 153 -28.75 4.77 -3.38
CA THR A 153 -29.81 5.64 -2.86
C THR A 153 -29.44 6.22 -1.50
N GLN A 154 -29.85 7.46 -1.27
CA GLN A 154 -29.74 8.11 0.02
C GLN A 154 -30.74 7.49 1.00
N GLN A 155 -30.25 6.87 2.07
CA GLN A 155 -31.10 6.09 2.99
C GLN A 155 -31.86 6.96 4.02
N SER A 156 -31.33 8.13 4.37
CA SER A 156 -31.93 9.00 5.40
C SER A 156 -31.89 10.47 5.02
N LYS A 157 -32.75 11.30 5.65
CA LYS A 157 -32.78 12.76 5.45
C LYS A 157 -31.42 13.42 5.69
N ASN A 158 -30.63 12.89 6.64
CA ASN A 158 -29.29 13.40 6.92
C ASN A 158 -28.27 12.69 6.02
N PRO A 159 -27.52 13.42 5.16
CA PRO A 159 -26.55 12.83 4.25
C PRO A 159 -25.32 12.23 4.94
N THR A 160 -25.12 12.46 6.24
CA THR A 160 -23.97 11.96 7.00
C THR A 160 -24.26 10.65 7.75
N LEU A 161 -25.54 10.25 7.87
CA LEU A 161 -25.97 9.03 8.56
C LEU A 161 -26.39 7.96 7.55
N TRP A 162 -26.31 6.69 7.96
CA TRP A 162 -26.71 5.55 7.12
C TRP A 162 -26.02 5.54 5.75
N LEU A 163 -24.71 5.78 5.75
CA LEU A 163 -23.90 5.83 4.53
C LEU A 163 -23.74 4.43 3.95
N ALA A 164 -24.57 4.10 2.96
CA ALA A 164 -24.56 2.84 2.24
C ALA A 164 -23.64 2.93 1.02
N ASN A 165 -22.52 2.19 1.06
CA ASN A 165 -21.57 2.07 -0.04
C ASN A 165 -21.44 0.60 -0.46
N TRP A 166 -21.03 0.34 -1.70
CA TRP A 166 -20.66 -1.01 -2.13
C TRP A 166 -19.64 -1.64 -1.18
N ALA A 167 -19.92 -2.87 -0.71
CA ALA A 167 -18.95 -3.59 0.10
C ALA A 167 -17.80 -4.08 -0.79
N PRO A 168 -16.53 -3.89 -0.39
CA PRO A 168 -15.40 -4.50 -1.09
C PRO A 168 -15.44 -6.02 -0.93
N GLU A 169 -14.66 -6.73 -1.75
CA GLU A 169 -14.39 -8.15 -1.53
C GLU A 169 -13.81 -8.36 -0.12
N PRO A 170 -14.20 -9.40 0.64
CA PRO A 170 -13.70 -9.62 2.00
C PRO A 170 -12.18 -9.59 2.18
N ARG A 171 -11.42 -9.96 1.13
CA ARG A 171 -9.96 -9.93 1.09
C ARG A 171 -9.40 -8.51 0.85
N ASP A 172 -10.16 -7.66 0.17
CA ASP A 172 -9.81 -6.28 -0.16
C ASP A 172 -10.15 -5.32 1.01
N ILE A 173 -10.85 -5.78 2.04
CA ILE A 173 -11.23 -4.94 3.19
C ILE A 173 -10.01 -4.69 4.10
N TYR A 174 -9.67 -3.42 4.29
CA TYR A 174 -8.72 -2.94 5.28
C TYR A 174 -9.42 -2.68 6.62
N TRP A 175 -9.51 -3.73 7.43
CA TRP A 175 -10.26 -3.74 8.70
C TRP A 175 -9.91 -2.63 9.70
N GLN A 176 -8.67 -2.13 9.69
CA GLN A 176 -8.22 -1.11 10.66
C GLN A 176 -8.92 0.25 10.46
N ASN A 177 -9.36 0.56 9.23
CA ASN A 177 -9.97 1.85 8.91
C ASN A 177 -11.50 1.85 9.03
N LEU A 178 -12.13 0.71 9.31
CA LEU A 178 -13.60 0.61 9.44
C LEU A 178 -14.13 1.42 10.63
N ALA A 179 -13.34 1.56 11.70
CA ALA A 179 -13.78 2.19 12.95
C ALA A 179 -13.75 3.73 12.93
N ILE A 180 -13.29 4.36 11.85
CA ILE A 180 -13.03 5.80 11.84
C ILE A 180 -14.32 6.58 11.58
N PRO A 181 -14.73 7.51 12.47
CA PRO A 181 -15.92 8.31 12.28
C PRO A 181 -15.75 9.32 11.15
N PHE A 182 -16.86 9.71 10.50
CA PHE A 182 -16.84 10.56 9.31
C PHE A 182 -16.16 11.93 9.49
N LEU A 183 -16.37 12.61 10.61
CA LEU A 183 -15.71 13.91 10.87
C LEU A 183 -14.18 13.75 10.95
N SER A 184 -13.71 12.68 11.60
CA SER A 184 -12.27 12.38 11.67
C SER A 184 -11.70 12.05 10.29
N LEU A 185 -12.46 11.39 9.41
CA LEU A 185 -12.03 11.12 8.04
C LEU A 185 -11.79 12.42 7.26
N THR A 186 -12.67 13.41 7.38
CA THR A 186 -12.51 14.70 6.69
C THR A 186 -11.26 15.43 7.17
N ILE A 187 -11.04 15.50 8.48
CA ILE A 187 -9.85 16.14 9.08
C ILE A 187 -8.57 15.43 8.66
N ARG A 188 -8.54 14.08 8.73
CA ARG A 188 -7.39 13.27 8.30
C ARG A 188 -7.06 13.51 6.83
N LYS A 189 -8.06 13.56 5.95
CA LYS A 189 -7.87 13.84 4.52
C LYS A 189 -7.27 15.23 4.29
N LEU A 190 -7.73 16.24 5.02
CA LEU A 190 -7.16 17.59 4.96
C LEU A 190 -5.69 17.59 5.39
N ILE A 191 -5.38 17.00 6.56
CA ILE A 191 -4.01 16.94 7.10
C ILE A 191 -3.07 16.19 6.14
N ILE A 192 -3.51 15.04 5.60
CA ILE A 192 -2.69 14.28 4.65
C ILE A 192 -2.52 15.04 3.34
N SER A 193 -3.54 15.74 2.84
CA SER A 193 -3.42 16.58 1.65
C SER A 193 -2.37 17.69 1.85
N LEU A 194 -2.39 18.37 3.00
CA LEU A 194 -1.37 19.37 3.36
C LEU A 194 0.02 18.75 3.53
N SER A 195 0.10 17.56 4.14
CA SER A 195 1.36 16.84 4.33
C SER A 195 1.97 16.39 3.00
N VAL A 196 1.16 15.94 2.05
CA VAL A 196 1.60 15.57 0.70
C VAL A 196 2.06 16.82 -0.06
N PHE A 197 1.35 17.94 0.07
CA PHE A 197 1.79 19.21 -0.51
C PHE A 197 3.17 19.64 0.04
N ALA A 198 3.36 19.59 1.36
CA ALA A 198 4.64 19.88 1.99
C ALA A 198 5.73 18.90 1.53
N LEU A 199 5.42 17.60 1.47
CA LEU A 199 6.34 16.57 0.96
C LEU A 199 6.78 16.91 -0.46
N VAL A 200 5.87 17.29 -1.34
CA VAL A 200 6.20 17.67 -2.72
C VAL A 200 7.19 18.83 -2.73
N PHE A 201 6.95 19.89 -1.94
CA PHE A 201 7.82 21.05 -1.88
C PHE A 201 9.22 20.73 -1.32
N PHE A 202 9.30 20.03 -0.19
CA PHE A 202 10.59 19.70 0.45
C PHE A 202 11.41 18.68 -0.37
N TYR A 203 10.75 17.85 -1.18
CA TYR A 203 11.45 16.90 -2.04
C TYR A 203 12.18 17.54 -3.22
N MET A 204 11.91 18.81 -3.53
CA MET A 204 12.69 19.56 -4.52
C MET A 204 14.17 19.65 -4.12
N ILE A 205 14.50 19.66 -2.81
CA ILE A 205 15.88 19.76 -2.32
C ILE A 205 16.71 18.52 -2.71
N PRO A 206 16.30 17.27 -2.40
CA PRO A 206 16.99 16.07 -2.90
C PRO A 206 17.11 16.02 -4.42
N ILE A 207 16.09 16.49 -5.16
CA ILE A 207 16.11 16.47 -6.62
C ILE A 207 17.12 17.47 -7.15
N ALA A 208 17.14 18.69 -6.62
CA ALA A 208 18.14 19.70 -6.97
C ALA A 208 19.56 19.19 -6.69
N PHE A 209 19.76 18.48 -5.58
CA PHE A 209 21.03 17.83 -5.29
C PHE A 209 21.41 16.78 -6.35
N VAL A 210 20.49 15.87 -6.71
CA VAL A 210 20.73 14.86 -7.78
C VAL A 210 21.00 15.52 -9.13
N GLN A 211 20.30 16.60 -9.47
CA GLN A 211 20.51 17.35 -10.71
C GLN A 211 21.85 18.10 -10.70
N SER A 212 22.31 18.58 -9.55
CA SER A 212 23.64 19.19 -9.43
C SER A 212 24.76 18.19 -9.67
N LEU A 213 24.60 16.93 -9.25
CA LEU A 213 25.53 15.83 -9.54
C LEU A 213 25.54 15.44 -11.02
N ALA A 214 24.48 15.75 -11.76
CA ALA A 214 24.39 15.51 -13.20
C ALA A 214 25.24 16.49 -14.03
N ASN A 215 25.55 17.66 -13.49
CA ASN A 215 26.41 18.64 -14.15
C ASN A 215 27.86 18.48 -13.68
N LEU A 216 28.80 18.36 -14.62
CA LEU A 216 30.24 18.18 -14.34
C LEU A 216 30.80 19.30 -13.47
N GLU A 217 30.41 20.55 -13.73
CA GLU A 217 30.83 21.71 -12.95
C GLU A 217 30.27 21.67 -11.51
N GLY A 218 29.07 21.11 -11.33
CA GLY A 218 28.45 20.90 -10.01
C GLY A 218 29.17 19.80 -9.23
N LEU A 219 29.50 18.69 -9.88
CA LEU A 219 30.24 17.58 -9.29
C LEU A 219 31.66 17.97 -8.88
N GLU A 220 32.37 18.76 -9.70
CA GLU A 220 33.71 19.27 -9.38
C GLU A 220 33.72 20.24 -8.19
N ARG A 221 32.61 20.97 -7.96
CA ARG A 221 32.45 21.82 -6.77
C ARG A 221 32.13 21.03 -5.50
N VAL A 222 31.28 20.01 -5.59
CA VAL A 222 30.84 19.23 -4.42
C VAL A 222 31.89 18.20 -3.99
N ALA A 223 32.63 17.62 -4.94
CA ALA A 223 33.58 16.53 -4.67
C ALA A 223 34.90 16.71 -5.47
N PRO A 224 35.76 17.67 -5.07
CA PRO A 224 36.97 18.02 -5.82
C PRO A 224 38.00 16.88 -5.93
N PHE A 225 37.94 15.89 -5.04
CA PHE A 225 38.82 14.72 -5.05
C PHE A 225 38.54 13.74 -6.22
N LEU A 226 37.40 13.85 -6.90
CA LEU A 226 37.06 13.01 -8.05
C LEU A 226 37.64 13.51 -9.38
N ARG A 227 38.25 14.70 -9.43
CA ARG A 227 38.87 15.29 -10.64
C ARG A 227 39.72 14.30 -11.47
N PRO A 228 40.70 13.58 -10.90
CA PRO A 228 41.53 12.64 -11.67
C PRO A 228 40.75 11.45 -12.24
N VAL A 229 39.61 11.09 -11.64
CA VAL A 229 38.75 9.98 -12.10
C VAL A 229 37.74 10.45 -13.15
N ILE A 230 37.30 11.71 -13.07
CA ILE A 230 36.34 12.35 -13.99
C ILE A 230 36.97 12.61 -15.38
N GLU A 231 38.30 12.81 -15.46
CA GLU A 231 38.98 13.07 -16.75
C GLU A 231 39.02 11.85 -17.69
N LEU A 232 38.78 10.64 -17.18
CA LEU A 232 38.68 9.44 -18.02
C LEU A 232 37.42 9.49 -18.90
N LYS A 233 37.58 9.59 -20.23
CA LYS A 233 36.49 9.73 -21.23
C LYS A 233 35.30 8.78 -21.03
N PHE A 234 35.57 7.53 -20.64
CA PHE A 234 34.53 6.53 -20.39
C PHE A 234 33.73 6.84 -19.12
N ILE A 235 34.42 7.17 -18.03
CA ILE A 235 33.81 7.47 -16.73
C ILE A 235 33.04 8.79 -16.80
N LYS A 236 33.56 9.79 -17.52
CA LYS A 236 32.89 11.07 -17.78
C LYS A 236 31.53 10.87 -18.44
N SER A 237 31.47 10.07 -19.51
CA SER A 237 30.25 9.78 -20.26
C SER A 237 29.23 9.01 -19.40
N PHE A 238 29.70 8.06 -18.58
CA PHE A 238 28.85 7.29 -17.67
C PHE A 238 28.28 8.14 -16.54
N LEU A 239 29.12 8.97 -15.90
CA LEU A 239 28.71 9.89 -14.83
C LEU A 239 27.69 10.91 -15.31
N GLN A 240 27.87 11.47 -16.51
CA GLN A 240 26.98 12.52 -17.02
C GLN A 240 25.64 11.94 -17.56
N GLY A 241 25.64 10.73 -18.12
CA GLY A 241 24.45 10.14 -18.76
C GLY A 241 23.64 9.18 -17.89
N PHE A 242 24.29 8.38 -17.04
CA PHE A 242 23.64 7.26 -16.33
C PHE A 242 23.44 7.53 -14.83
N LEU A 243 24.43 8.13 -14.17
CA LEU A 243 24.39 8.37 -12.72
C LEU A 243 23.16 9.19 -12.26
N PRO A 244 22.73 10.26 -12.96
CA PRO A 244 21.58 11.06 -12.53
C PRO A 244 20.27 10.25 -12.53
N GLY A 245 20.09 9.40 -13.55
CA GLY A 245 18.94 8.51 -13.65
C GLY A 245 18.93 7.46 -12.54
N LEU A 246 20.09 6.88 -12.24
CA LEU A 246 20.22 5.92 -11.13
C LEU A 246 20.01 6.57 -9.77
N ALA A 247 20.60 7.74 -9.52
CA ALA A 247 20.46 8.47 -8.27
C ALA A 247 19.00 8.94 -8.04
N LEU A 248 18.33 9.41 -9.10
CA LEU A 248 16.91 9.74 -9.04
C LEU A 248 16.06 8.50 -8.72
N LYS A 249 16.33 7.36 -9.36
CA LYS A 249 15.65 6.09 -9.09
C LYS A 249 15.82 5.63 -7.64
N ILE A 250 17.05 5.73 -7.09
CA ILE A 250 17.34 5.39 -5.70
C ILE A 250 16.58 6.33 -4.74
N SER A 251 16.59 7.63 -5.02
CA SER A 251 15.83 8.61 -4.23
C SER A 251 14.33 8.28 -4.23
N LEU A 252 13.76 8.00 -5.40
CA LEU A 252 12.33 7.66 -5.53
C LEU A 252 11.96 6.27 -5.01
N TYR A 253 12.93 5.44 -4.60
CA TYR A 253 12.66 4.07 -4.16
C TYR A 253 11.77 4.00 -2.90
N ILE A 254 11.99 4.89 -1.94
CA ILE A 254 11.27 4.90 -0.66
C ILE A 254 9.88 5.52 -0.77
N LEU A 255 9.69 6.42 -1.74
CA LEU A 255 8.57 7.35 -1.76
C LEU A 255 7.18 6.65 -1.83
N PRO A 256 6.94 5.64 -2.68
CA PRO A 256 5.62 5.00 -2.73
C PRO A 256 5.25 4.21 -1.46
N THR A 257 6.24 3.73 -0.71
CA THR A 257 5.98 3.17 0.63
C THR A 257 5.47 4.27 1.57
N VAL A 258 6.08 5.46 1.54
CA VAL A 258 5.63 6.62 2.32
C VAL A 258 4.23 7.06 1.91
N LEU A 259 3.95 7.19 0.60
CA LEU A 259 2.64 7.58 0.09
C LEU A 259 1.54 6.55 0.37
N MET A 260 1.90 5.25 0.41
CA MET A 260 1.00 4.18 0.83
C MET A 260 0.68 4.28 2.33
N ILE A 261 1.66 4.60 3.18
CA ILE A 261 1.42 4.84 4.61
C ILE A 261 0.51 6.06 4.80
N MET A 262 0.77 7.15 4.09
CA MET A 262 -0.10 8.35 4.12
C MET A 262 -1.53 8.01 3.69
N SER A 263 -1.70 7.24 2.61
CA SER A 263 -3.04 6.79 2.16
C SER A 263 -3.74 5.89 3.18
N LYS A 264 -3.00 5.01 3.89
CA LYS A 264 -3.57 4.22 4.99
C LYS A 264 -4.11 5.08 6.13
N ILE A 265 -3.44 6.20 6.44
CA ILE A 265 -3.86 7.15 7.49
C ILE A 265 -5.11 7.94 7.09
N GLU A 266 -5.36 8.16 5.79
CA GLU A 266 -6.58 8.85 5.28
C GLU A 266 -7.89 8.14 5.64
N GLY A 267 -7.83 6.83 5.90
CA GLY A 267 -8.99 6.08 6.40
C GLY A 267 -9.89 5.48 5.33
N ASP A 268 -9.39 5.25 4.11
CA ASP A 268 -10.13 4.48 3.11
C ASP A 268 -10.20 2.98 3.47
N ILE A 269 -11.28 2.31 3.05
CA ILE A 269 -11.68 0.99 3.57
C ILE A 269 -11.18 -0.16 2.70
N ALA A 270 -11.06 0.05 1.39
CA ALA A 270 -10.65 -0.99 0.45
C ALA A 270 -9.16 -0.81 0.10
N LEU A 271 -8.39 -1.89 0.10
CA LEU A 271 -6.98 -1.91 -0.31
C LEU A 271 -6.83 -1.40 -1.74
N SER A 272 -7.74 -1.80 -2.64
CA SER A 272 -7.82 -1.30 -4.02
C SER A 272 -7.99 0.23 -4.10
N ILE A 273 -8.79 0.82 -3.22
CA ILE A 273 -8.97 2.28 -3.17
C ILE A 273 -7.72 2.96 -2.59
N LEU A 274 -7.12 2.37 -1.55
CA LEU A 274 -5.88 2.83 -0.94
C LEU A 274 -4.73 2.87 -1.97
N GLU A 275 -4.58 1.80 -2.75
CA GLU A 275 -3.61 1.69 -3.85
C GLU A 275 -3.88 2.75 -4.91
N ARG A 276 -5.12 2.89 -5.37
CA ARG A 276 -5.50 3.93 -6.34
C ARG A 276 -5.18 5.34 -5.85
N ARG A 277 -5.43 5.63 -4.57
CA ARG A 277 -5.14 6.94 -3.96
C ARG A 277 -3.64 7.17 -3.80
N ALA A 278 -2.87 6.15 -3.42
CA ALA A 278 -1.42 6.22 -3.35
C ALA A 278 -0.81 6.49 -4.73
N SER A 279 -1.30 5.80 -5.77
CA SER A 279 -0.91 6.01 -7.16
C SER A 279 -1.25 7.41 -7.67
N ALA A 280 -2.42 7.94 -7.33
CA ALA A 280 -2.79 9.30 -7.68
C ALA A 280 -1.84 10.33 -7.05
N LYS A 281 -1.51 10.18 -5.76
CA LYS A 281 -0.52 11.05 -5.09
C LYS A 281 0.86 10.92 -5.74
N TYR A 282 1.28 9.71 -6.06
CA TYR A 282 2.54 9.46 -6.74
C TYR A 282 2.58 10.10 -8.13
N TYR A 283 1.49 10.03 -8.88
CA TYR A 283 1.36 10.72 -10.17
C TYR A 283 1.54 12.24 -10.05
N TYR A 284 0.84 12.89 -9.11
CA TYR A 284 1.02 14.33 -8.90
C TYR A 284 2.43 14.68 -8.42
N PHE A 285 3.00 13.86 -7.55
CA PHE A 285 4.38 14.01 -7.13
C PHE A 285 5.32 13.94 -8.35
N MET A 286 5.22 12.91 -9.18
CA MET A 286 6.08 12.75 -10.35
C MET A 286 5.94 13.90 -11.34
N LEU A 287 4.71 14.37 -11.56
CA LEU A 287 4.45 15.53 -12.41
C LEU A 287 5.13 16.80 -11.88
N VAL A 288 4.98 17.12 -10.59
CA VAL A 288 5.50 18.37 -10.03
C VAL A 288 7.01 18.29 -9.81
N ASN A 289 7.51 17.21 -9.21
CA ASN A 289 8.91 17.11 -8.79
C ASN A 289 9.83 16.63 -9.91
N VAL A 290 9.45 15.54 -10.59
CA VAL A 290 10.33 14.92 -11.60
C VAL A 290 10.18 15.59 -12.95
N PHE A 291 8.97 15.93 -13.37
CA PHE A 291 8.76 16.60 -14.66
C PHE A 291 8.96 18.12 -14.54
N LEU A 292 8.10 18.84 -13.82
CA LEU A 292 8.22 20.30 -13.70
C LEU A 292 9.48 20.71 -12.95
N GLY A 293 9.80 20.02 -11.85
CA GLY A 293 10.94 20.35 -11.00
C GLY A 293 12.28 20.16 -11.71
N SER A 294 12.44 19.13 -12.54
CA SER A 294 13.66 18.96 -13.34
C SER A 294 13.79 20.00 -14.47
N ILE A 295 12.66 20.42 -15.07
CA ILE A 295 12.65 21.53 -16.03
C ILE A 295 13.08 22.80 -15.30
N VAL A 296 12.37 23.24 -14.26
CA VAL A 296 12.65 24.50 -13.55
C VAL A 296 14.04 24.53 -12.94
N THR A 297 14.46 23.46 -12.27
CA THR A 297 15.79 23.40 -11.65
C THR A 297 16.88 23.31 -12.70
N GLY A 298 16.64 22.53 -13.76
CA GLY A 298 17.58 22.37 -14.85
C GLY A 298 17.75 23.65 -15.68
N THR A 299 16.68 24.40 -15.93
CA THR A 299 16.74 25.73 -16.57
C THR A 299 17.45 26.71 -15.65
N ALA A 300 17.12 26.73 -14.36
CA ALA A 300 17.75 27.60 -13.38
C ALA A 300 19.27 27.37 -13.29
N PHE A 301 19.75 26.12 -13.32
CA PHE A 301 21.19 25.82 -13.27
C PHE A 301 21.92 26.11 -14.59
N GLU A 302 21.36 25.73 -15.74
CA GLU A 302 22.02 25.93 -17.05
C GLU A 302 21.99 27.40 -17.51
N GLN A 303 20.96 28.15 -17.10
CA GLN A 303 20.73 29.53 -17.53
C GLN A 303 20.83 30.52 -16.36
N LEU A 304 21.40 30.12 -15.21
CA LEU A 304 21.52 30.99 -14.02
C LEU A 304 22.20 32.32 -14.34
N HIS A 305 23.29 32.25 -15.11
CA HIS A 305 24.06 33.42 -15.53
C HIS A 305 23.23 34.34 -16.45
N SER A 306 22.46 33.77 -17.38
CA SER A 306 21.53 34.57 -18.20
C SER A 306 20.36 35.13 -17.40
N PHE A 307 19.80 34.41 -16.42
CA PHE A 307 18.70 34.90 -15.60
C PHE A 307 19.10 36.05 -14.65
N LEU A 308 20.33 36.03 -14.15
CA LEU A 308 20.86 37.10 -13.30
C LEU A 308 21.21 38.38 -14.08
N HIS A 309 21.49 38.26 -15.38
CA HIS A 309 21.98 39.38 -16.20
C HIS A 309 21.03 39.83 -17.33
N GLN A 310 19.93 39.12 -17.60
CA GLN A 310 18.95 39.48 -18.63
C GLN A 310 17.66 40.06 -18.03
N SER A 311 16.94 40.84 -18.85
CA SER A 311 15.66 41.44 -18.47
C SER A 311 14.55 40.38 -18.30
N PRO A 312 13.60 40.58 -17.36
CA PRO A 312 12.51 39.64 -17.10
C PRO A 312 11.65 39.29 -18.32
N THR A 313 11.65 40.15 -19.35
CA THR A 313 10.93 39.94 -20.62
C THR A 313 11.45 38.75 -21.43
N GLN A 314 12.69 38.30 -21.20
CA GLN A 314 13.26 37.15 -21.92
C GLN A 314 12.98 35.80 -21.24
N ILE A 315 12.51 35.80 -19.98
CA ILE A 315 12.28 34.58 -19.19
C ILE A 315 11.40 33.55 -19.90
N PRO A 316 10.24 33.91 -20.51
CA PRO A 316 9.40 32.93 -21.21
C PRO A 316 10.10 32.29 -22.42
N ARG A 317 10.91 33.08 -23.15
CA ARG A 317 11.67 32.60 -24.32
C ARG A 317 12.78 31.65 -23.87
N THR A 318 13.44 31.98 -22.78
CA THR A 318 14.50 31.19 -22.15
C THR A 318 13.97 29.81 -21.73
N ILE A 319 12.81 29.76 -21.04
CA ILE A 319 12.11 28.50 -20.69
C ILE A 319 11.72 27.70 -21.94
N GLY A 320 11.24 28.38 -22.99
CA GLY A 320 10.83 27.73 -24.25
C GLY A 320 11.98 26.98 -24.96
N VAL A 321 13.22 27.47 -24.85
CA VAL A 321 14.40 26.83 -25.45
C VAL A 321 14.96 25.71 -24.56
N SER A 322 14.87 25.84 -23.24
CA SER A 322 15.44 24.85 -22.32
C SER A 322 14.57 23.62 -22.11
N ILE A 323 13.26 23.65 -22.39
CA ILE A 323 12.41 22.44 -22.39
C ILE A 323 12.91 21.37 -23.40
N PRO A 324 13.11 21.69 -24.70
CA PRO A 324 13.67 20.74 -25.66
C PRO A 324 15.06 20.20 -25.28
N MET A 325 15.94 21.03 -24.69
CA MET A 325 17.27 20.61 -24.26
C MET A 325 17.23 19.50 -23.20
N LYS A 326 16.20 19.49 -22.34
CA LYS A 326 15.99 18.44 -21.33
C LYS A 326 15.42 17.13 -21.88
N ALA A 327 15.03 17.07 -23.15
CA ALA A 327 14.52 15.83 -23.74
C ALA A 327 15.55 14.68 -23.68
N THR A 328 16.84 14.97 -23.85
CA THR A 328 17.93 13.97 -23.75
C THR A 328 18.00 13.31 -22.37
N PHE A 329 17.77 14.09 -21.30
CA PHE A 329 17.68 13.56 -19.94
C PHE A 329 16.47 12.62 -19.78
N PHE A 330 15.30 12.98 -20.31
CA PHE A 330 14.13 12.11 -20.23
C PHE A 330 14.26 10.84 -21.07
N ILE A 331 14.93 10.90 -22.23
CA ILE A 331 15.22 9.72 -23.07
C ILE A 331 16.09 8.72 -22.30
N THR A 332 17.19 9.19 -21.71
CA THR A 332 18.09 8.34 -20.91
C THR A 332 17.38 7.81 -19.67
N PHE A 333 16.57 8.64 -19.00
CA PHE A 333 15.76 8.20 -17.87
C PHE A 333 14.77 7.08 -18.25
N ILE A 334 14.09 7.18 -19.40
CA ILE A 334 13.19 6.11 -19.89
C ILE A 334 13.97 4.83 -20.21
N MET A 335 15.16 4.92 -20.81
CA MET A 335 15.98 3.74 -21.10
C MET A 335 16.38 3.00 -19.81
N VAL A 336 16.78 3.75 -18.78
CA VAL A 336 17.21 3.18 -17.49
C VAL A 336 16.01 2.67 -16.68
N ASP A 337 15.00 3.49 -16.47
CA ASP A 337 13.89 3.12 -15.58
C ASP A 337 12.83 2.27 -16.27
N GLY A 338 12.54 2.56 -17.55
CA GLY A 338 11.58 1.80 -18.34
C GLY A 338 12.13 0.45 -18.77
N TRP A 339 13.19 0.41 -19.58
CA TRP A 339 13.66 -0.84 -20.17
C TRP A 339 14.42 -1.70 -19.16
N ALA A 340 15.49 -1.16 -18.56
CA ALA A 340 16.26 -1.92 -17.58
C ALA A 340 15.48 -2.17 -16.28
N GLY A 341 14.58 -1.27 -15.90
CA GLY A 341 13.69 -1.47 -14.75
C GLY A 341 12.75 -2.66 -14.94
N ILE A 342 12.02 -2.73 -16.05
CA ILE A 342 11.10 -3.87 -16.33
C ILE A 342 11.89 -5.18 -16.48
N ALA A 343 13.03 -5.16 -17.16
CA ALA A 343 13.90 -6.33 -17.25
C ALA A 343 14.36 -6.82 -15.86
N GLY A 344 14.69 -5.88 -14.96
CA GLY A 344 15.01 -6.17 -13.56
C GLY A 344 13.82 -6.68 -12.74
N GLU A 345 12.61 -6.19 -13.00
CA GLU A 345 11.39 -6.67 -12.32
C GLU A 345 11.07 -8.13 -12.66
N ILE A 346 11.35 -8.59 -13.88
CA ILE A 346 11.17 -10.00 -14.29
C ILE A 346 12.01 -10.93 -13.41
N LEU A 347 13.23 -10.52 -13.05
CA LEU A 347 14.12 -11.30 -12.18
C LEU A 347 13.59 -11.41 -10.73
N ARG A 348 12.69 -10.51 -10.31
CA ARG A 348 12.11 -10.47 -8.96
C ARG A 348 13.16 -10.68 -7.85
N LEU A 349 14.29 -9.96 -7.94
CA LEU A 349 15.43 -10.14 -7.04
C LEU A 349 15.06 -10.03 -5.55
N LYS A 350 14.22 -9.04 -5.19
CA LYS A 350 13.80 -8.82 -3.80
C LYS A 350 13.01 -10.00 -3.22
N PRO A 351 11.89 -10.46 -3.84
CA PRO A 351 11.22 -11.69 -3.43
C PRO A 351 12.13 -12.91 -3.40
N LEU A 352 13.01 -13.07 -4.40
CA LEU A 352 13.92 -14.21 -4.51
C LEU A 352 14.91 -14.30 -3.33
N VAL A 353 15.54 -13.18 -2.99
CA VAL A 353 16.49 -13.09 -1.86
C VAL A 353 15.77 -13.31 -0.54
N ILE A 354 14.59 -12.69 -0.35
CA ILE A 354 13.78 -12.88 0.86
C ILE A 354 13.33 -14.33 0.99
N PHE A 355 12.96 -14.99 -0.10
CA PHE A 355 12.56 -16.40 -0.09
C PHE A 355 13.71 -17.31 0.36
N HIS A 356 14.91 -17.14 -0.21
CA HIS A 356 16.08 -17.94 0.20
C HIS A 356 16.48 -17.69 1.66
N LEU A 357 16.45 -16.44 2.11
CA LEU A 357 16.69 -16.09 3.52
C LEU A 357 15.64 -16.70 4.45
N LYS A 358 14.35 -16.61 4.09
CA LYS A 358 13.26 -17.25 4.85
C LYS A 358 13.44 -18.76 4.86
N ASN A 359 13.74 -19.39 3.72
CA ASN A 359 13.90 -20.84 3.62
C ASN A 359 15.08 -21.35 4.44
N MET A 360 16.16 -20.58 4.51
CA MET A 360 17.33 -20.93 5.32
C MET A 360 17.09 -20.79 6.83
N PHE A 361 16.37 -19.75 7.28
CA PHE A 361 16.29 -19.42 8.71
C PHE A 361 14.92 -19.58 9.39
N LEU A 362 13.82 -19.44 8.64
CA LEU A 362 12.48 -19.24 9.20
C LEU A 362 11.48 -20.33 8.81
N LEU A 363 11.57 -20.87 7.58
CA LEU A 363 10.62 -21.86 7.07
C LEU A 363 10.88 -23.23 7.68
N LYS A 364 9.79 -23.82 8.15
CA LYS A 364 9.82 -25.01 8.98
C LYS A 364 8.84 -26.07 8.52
N THR A 365 7.66 -25.64 8.08
CA THR A 365 6.59 -26.48 7.55
C THR A 365 6.41 -26.24 6.05
N GLU A 366 5.70 -27.14 5.37
CA GLU A 366 5.34 -26.98 3.95
C GLU A 366 4.36 -25.81 3.76
N SER A 367 3.40 -25.63 4.67
CA SER A 367 2.47 -24.49 4.63
C SER A 367 3.21 -23.13 4.76
N ASP A 368 4.27 -23.05 5.57
CA ASP A 368 5.10 -21.85 5.64
C ASP A 368 5.80 -21.58 4.29
N ARG A 369 6.22 -22.64 3.58
CA ARG A 369 6.82 -22.52 2.25
C ARG A 369 5.83 -22.00 1.23
N GLU A 370 4.61 -22.53 1.21
CA GLU A 370 3.54 -22.03 0.34
C GLU A 370 3.24 -20.55 0.60
N GLN A 371 3.16 -20.14 1.87
CA GLN A 371 2.97 -18.73 2.23
C GLN A 371 4.16 -17.85 1.84
N ALA A 372 5.38 -18.37 1.89
CA ALA A 372 6.58 -17.64 1.48
C ALA A 372 6.76 -17.58 -0.04
N MET A 373 6.12 -18.50 -0.77
CA MET A 373 6.07 -18.50 -2.24
C MET A 373 5.06 -17.50 -2.81
N ASP A 374 4.23 -16.87 -1.98
CA ASP A 374 3.32 -15.80 -2.43
C ASP A 374 4.13 -14.59 -2.94
N PRO A 375 4.11 -14.30 -4.26
CA PRO A 375 4.87 -13.20 -4.83
C PRO A 375 4.22 -11.83 -4.60
N GLY A 376 3.01 -11.79 -4.01
CA GLY A 376 2.21 -10.59 -3.87
C GLY A 376 1.39 -10.24 -5.13
N SER A 377 0.69 -9.10 -5.09
CA SER A 377 -0.14 -8.62 -6.20
C SER A 377 0.69 -7.93 -7.29
N VAL A 378 0.17 -7.98 -8.53
CA VAL A 378 0.71 -7.24 -9.68
C VAL A 378 0.66 -5.72 -9.45
N ASP A 379 -0.35 -5.25 -8.72
CA ASP A 379 -0.56 -3.84 -8.36
C ASP A 379 0.33 -3.37 -7.21
N SER A 380 1.50 -3.99 -7.04
CA SER A 380 2.46 -3.56 -6.03
C SER A 380 2.77 -2.06 -6.19
N PRO A 381 3.02 -1.32 -5.09
CA PRO A 381 3.39 0.09 -5.17
C PRO A 381 4.66 0.37 -5.98
N GLU A 382 5.40 -0.66 -6.38
CA GLU A 382 6.58 -0.61 -7.25
C GLU A 382 6.17 -0.60 -8.74
N THR A 383 5.25 -1.48 -9.16
CA THR A 383 4.78 -1.59 -10.55
C THR A 383 3.97 -0.36 -11.00
N LEU A 384 3.18 0.23 -10.09
CA LEU A 384 2.43 1.47 -10.34
C LEU A 384 3.34 2.68 -10.65
N ARG A 385 4.61 2.64 -10.24
CA ARG A 385 5.58 3.73 -10.45
C ARG A 385 5.93 3.89 -11.92
N ILE A 386 6.20 2.76 -12.57
CA ILE A 386 6.71 2.71 -13.94
C ILE A 386 5.63 3.13 -14.94
N THR A 387 4.38 2.71 -14.72
CA THR A 387 3.25 3.06 -15.60
C THR A 387 2.96 4.57 -15.57
N VAL A 388 3.05 5.20 -14.40
CA VAL A 388 2.85 6.64 -14.21
C VAL A 388 3.93 7.46 -14.91
N ILE A 389 5.19 7.07 -14.77
CA ILE A 389 6.35 7.71 -15.43
C ILE A 389 6.18 7.74 -16.94
N ARG A 390 5.84 6.59 -17.54
CA ARG A 390 5.68 6.47 -18.99
C ARG A 390 4.55 7.34 -19.53
N LYS A 391 3.44 7.43 -18.79
CA LYS A 391 2.27 8.22 -19.19
C LYS A 391 2.50 9.73 -19.06
N LEU A 392 3.39 10.16 -18.17
CA LEU A 392 3.78 11.57 -18.00
C LEU A 392 4.74 12.04 -19.10
N ILE A 393 5.73 11.22 -19.47
CA ILE A 393 6.76 11.61 -20.44
C ILE A 393 6.31 11.33 -21.88
N GLY A 394 5.56 10.25 -22.09
CA GLY A 394 5.00 9.87 -23.38
C GLY A 394 3.59 10.39 -23.58
N HIS A 395 3.38 11.71 -23.61
CA HIS A 395 2.14 12.27 -24.15
C HIS A 395 2.28 12.51 -25.66
N ARG A 396 2.63 11.45 -26.41
CA ARG A 396 2.38 11.38 -27.85
C ARG A 396 1.68 10.06 -28.17
N ASP A 397 0.54 10.24 -28.84
CA ASP A 397 -0.21 9.26 -29.61
C ASP A 397 -1.07 8.26 -28.82
N GLY A 398 -2.15 8.80 -28.26
CA GLY A 398 -3.43 8.10 -28.26
C GLY A 398 -3.98 8.00 -29.68
N LYS A 399 -3.46 7.07 -30.48
CA LYS A 399 -4.15 6.50 -31.66
C LYS A 399 -3.42 5.23 -32.10
N SER A 400 -4.20 4.17 -32.28
CA SER A 400 -3.84 2.89 -32.90
C SER A 400 -3.12 1.85 -32.02
N SER A 401 -3.90 0.95 -31.44
CA SER A 401 -3.72 -0.50 -31.64
C SER A 401 -5.02 -1.20 -31.22
N ASN A 402 -6.01 -1.10 -32.12
CA ASN A 402 -6.82 -2.27 -32.41
C ASN A 402 -5.94 -3.17 -33.27
N ILE A 403 -5.62 -4.36 -32.78
CA ILE A 403 -5.61 -5.66 -33.49
C ILE A 403 -5.59 -6.72 -32.38
#